data_AF-A0AA50Q9I8-F1
#
_entry.id   AF-A0AA50Q9I8-F1
#
_cell.length_a   1.000
_cell.length_b   1.000
_cell.length_c   1.000
_cell.angle_alpha   90.00
_cell.angle_beta   90.00
_cell.angle_gamma   90.00
#
_symmetry.space_group_name_H-M   'P 1'
#
loop_
_entity.id
_entity.type
_entity.pdbx_description
1 polymer ?
#
loop_
_entity_poly.entity_id
_entity_poly.type
_entity_poly.pdbx_seq_one_letter_code
_entity_poly.pdbx_strand_id
1 'polypeptide(L)'
;MLKIIKLKIKNTYKNFSGNSKYSNYIYKESGPMIRNWKNSIYVYNKKNITLISEINEISINLIKNYFNAYYSKTKNFFRTRLIYKKYLTSKHRIFFSDAQLKHTNDLVNITIYFNDPKIRLYLSELRKKKYFIKKKNKLNLLKMIGKYFILKQRRITKNILLNNFDKCNFKNLKLFTNLYYNLFLNKTFKIAKLYLYILQLIYINKSKFRNNYLQGLVNIIKKLYKKNVQFNFVNIKYYFFNSQIITQRFVLDIQKNRKYLNKSLKKIIKNIPLEKKSLLTLYPNNKYIFNWNFIKDNYNKLDITNDILYDILLKNKSKSNNLKKTIFDDIKYKKVAGIKLQANGRLTRRFTAARSLTKNKIKGSIANINSSFYGNSSNLLRGKFRSNIDYTNLNNNSALGSFGIKGWLSGY
;
A
#
# COMPACT_ATOMS: atom_id res chain seq x y z
N MET A 1 40.62 4.53 50.29
CA MET A 1 40.16 3.73 49.12
C MET A 1 39.89 2.25 49.41
N LEU A 2 40.77 1.53 50.11
CA LEU A 2 40.62 0.09 50.39
C LEU A 2 39.32 -0.31 51.12
N LYS A 3 38.80 0.52 52.03
CA LYS A 3 37.51 0.28 52.73
C LYS A 3 36.31 0.26 51.78
N ILE A 4 36.28 1.13 50.77
CA ILE A 4 35.18 1.20 49.78
C ILE A 4 35.19 -0.04 48.87
N ILE A 5 36.39 -0.52 48.51
CA ILE A 5 36.56 -1.74 47.71
C ILE A 5 36.10 -2.97 48.51
N LYS A 6 36.50 -3.09 49.78
CA LYS A 6 36.03 -4.18 50.67
C LYS A 6 34.51 -4.18 50.87
N LEU A 7 33.87 -3.02 50.92
CA LEU A 7 32.41 -2.91 51.00
C LEU A 7 31.71 -3.38 49.72
N LYS A 8 32.27 -3.13 48.53
CA LYS A 8 31.72 -3.63 47.26
C LYS A 8 31.84 -5.15 47.11
N ILE A 9 32.90 -5.75 47.65
CA ILE A 9 33.16 -7.20 47.57
C ILE A 9 32.20 -8.00 48.48
N LYS A 10 31.68 -7.40 49.55
CA LYS A 10 30.74 -8.06 50.47
C LYS A 10 29.35 -8.35 49.88
N ASN A 11 29.04 -7.89 48.67
CA ASN A 11 27.74 -8.15 48.05
C ASN A 11 27.67 -9.59 47.53
N THR A 12 26.83 -10.43 48.15
CA THR A 12 26.63 -11.83 47.76
C THR A 12 25.73 -11.96 46.54
N TYR A 13 26.23 -12.54 45.46
CA TYR A 13 25.41 -12.94 44.32
C TYR A 13 24.77 -14.30 44.58
N LYS A 14 23.51 -14.47 44.16
CA LYS A 14 22.83 -15.77 44.24
C LYS A 14 23.37 -16.68 43.13
N ASN A 15 23.89 -17.85 43.50
CA ASN A 15 24.34 -18.85 42.54
C ASN A 15 23.15 -19.37 41.73
N PHE A 16 23.32 -19.47 40.40
CA PHE A 16 22.30 -20.03 39.51
C PHE A 16 22.25 -21.55 39.70
N SER A 17 21.21 -22.07 40.34
CA SER A 17 21.00 -23.51 40.46
C SER A 17 20.40 -24.06 39.17
N GLY A 18 21.12 -24.94 38.48
CA GLY A 18 20.68 -25.61 37.25
C GLY A 18 19.60 -26.66 37.51
N ASN A 19 18.46 -26.27 38.08
CA ASN A 19 17.38 -27.21 38.36
C ASN A 19 16.79 -27.71 37.04
N SER A 20 16.84 -29.02 36.81
CA SER A 20 16.17 -29.69 35.70
C SER A 20 14.65 -29.62 35.90
N LYS A 21 14.01 -28.61 35.29
CA LYS A 21 12.55 -28.48 35.36
C LYS A 21 11.91 -29.53 34.45
N TYR A 22 11.30 -30.58 35.02
CA TYR A 22 10.54 -31.61 34.29
C TYR A 22 9.13 -31.16 33.83
N SER A 23 8.90 -29.86 33.68
CA SER A 23 7.61 -29.32 33.23
C SER A 23 7.63 -29.01 31.73
N ASN A 24 6.56 -29.40 31.03
CA ASN A 24 6.31 -29.00 29.65
C ASN A 24 5.85 -27.54 29.61
N TYR A 25 6.56 -26.70 28.85
CA TYR A 25 6.22 -25.30 28.68
C TYR A 25 5.48 -25.07 27.37
N ILE A 26 4.31 -24.44 27.46
CA ILE A 26 3.58 -23.95 26.29
C ILE A 26 3.77 -22.45 26.23
N TYR A 27 4.48 -21.98 25.20
CA TYR A 27 4.66 -20.54 25.01
C TYR A 27 3.40 -19.90 24.46
N LYS A 28 3.03 -18.77 25.07
CA LYS A 28 1.94 -17.95 24.58
C LYS A 28 2.34 -17.28 23.27
N GLU A 29 1.41 -17.29 22.33
CA GLU A 29 1.60 -16.64 21.03
C GLU A 29 1.75 -15.12 21.21
N SER A 30 2.83 -14.54 20.68
CA SER A 30 3.07 -13.09 20.73
C SER A 30 2.96 -12.44 19.35
N GLY A 31 2.33 -11.26 19.30
CA GLY A 31 2.35 -10.39 18.13
C GLY A 31 3.50 -9.39 18.21
N PRO A 32 3.84 -8.70 17.11
CA PRO A 32 4.92 -7.71 17.12
C PRO A 32 4.56 -6.53 18.06
N MET A 33 5.51 -6.12 18.90
CA MET A 33 5.32 -5.02 19.88
C MET A 33 4.85 -3.71 19.23
N ILE A 34 5.28 -3.43 18.00
CA ILE A 34 4.88 -2.23 17.24
C ILE A 34 3.37 -2.16 16.97
N ARG A 35 2.67 -3.29 17.08
CA ARG A 35 1.21 -3.37 16.92
C ARG A 35 0.48 -2.91 18.18
N ASN A 36 1.11 -3.02 19.35
CA ASN A 36 0.60 -2.42 20.59
C ASN A 36 0.66 -0.90 20.49
N TRP A 37 1.84 -0.35 20.23
CA TRP A 37 2.07 1.08 20.18
C TRP A 37 2.69 1.44 18.85
N LYS A 38 2.03 2.34 18.10
CA LYS A 38 2.54 2.82 16.81
C LYS A 38 3.92 3.45 16.95
N ASN A 39 4.19 4.06 18.11
CA ASN A 39 5.47 4.63 18.47
C ASN A 39 6.11 3.69 19.49
N SER A 40 7.11 2.91 19.09
CA SER A 40 7.94 2.17 20.03
C SER A 40 9.08 3.08 20.46
N ILE A 41 8.93 3.66 21.65
CA ILE A 41 9.90 4.58 22.24
C ILE A 41 9.94 4.37 23.75
N TYR A 42 11.13 4.48 24.32
CA TYR A 42 11.35 4.61 25.75
C TYR A 42 12.39 5.71 25.96
N VAL A 43 12.08 6.68 26.82
CA VAL A 43 12.97 7.80 27.16
C VAL A 43 12.86 8.04 28.65
N TYR A 44 14.00 8.21 29.32
CA TYR A 44 14.05 8.50 30.76
C TYR A 44 13.35 9.83 31.10
N ASN A 45 13.59 10.87 30.29
CA ASN A 45 12.92 12.16 30.46
C ASN A 45 11.49 12.12 29.89
N LYS A 46 10.49 12.14 30.79
CA LYS A 46 9.06 12.12 30.43
C LYS A 46 8.63 13.33 29.60
N LYS A 47 9.23 14.52 29.78
CA LYS A 47 8.90 15.73 28.99
C LYS A 47 9.23 15.56 27.50
N ASN A 48 10.22 14.73 27.17
CA ASN A 48 10.54 14.46 25.77
C ASN A 48 9.49 13.60 25.09
N ILE A 49 8.74 12.78 25.83
CA ILE A 49 7.74 11.86 25.25
C ILE A 49 6.57 12.64 24.65
N THR A 50 6.11 13.72 25.30
CA THR A 50 5.02 14.57 24.81
C THR A 50 5.42 15.31 23.53
N LEU A 51 6.58 15.96 23.54
CA LEU A 51 7.14 16.64 22.37
C LEU A 51 7.30 15.70 21.16
N ILE A 52 7.78 14.47 21.40
CA ILE A 52 7.94 13.48 20.34
C ILE A 52 6.59 13.08 19.74
N SER A 53 5.51 13.03 20.53
CA SER A 53 4.18 12.75 20.01
C SER A 53 3.70 13.83 19.03
N GLU A 54 3.93 15.10 19.34
CA GLU A 54 3.58 16.22 18.45
C GLU A 54 4.42 16.19 17.16
N ILE A 55 5.73 15.97 17.30
CA ILE A 55 6.64 15.81 16.15
C ILE A 55 6.21 14.64 15.26
N ASN A 56 5.70 13.55 15.85
CA ASN A 56 5.18 12.39 15.11
C ASN A 56 3.97 12.79 14.25
N GLU A 57 3.04 13.59 14.76
CA GLU A 57 1.89 14.03 13.97
C GLU A 57 2.29 14.97 12.82
N ILE A 58 3.18 15.93 13.09
CA ILE A 58 3.70 16.86 12.09
C ILE A 58 4.44 16.10 10.98
N SER A 59 5.34 15.17 11.34
CA SER A 59 6.10 14.38 10.37
C SER A 59 5.19 13.50 9.51
N ILE A 60 4.17 12.85 10.10
CA ILE A 60 3.19 12.06 9.36
C ILE A 60 2.40 12.93 8.37
N ASN A 61 2.02 14.16 8.76
CA ASN A 61 1.33 15.09 7.87
C ASN A 61 2.23 15.57 6.72
N LEU A 62 3.50 15.88 7.00
CA LEU A 62 4.49 16.22 5.96
C LEU A 62 4.66 15.08 4.95
N ILE A 63 4.76 13.83 5.43
CA ILE A 63 4.86 12.66 4.57
C ILE A 63 3.61 12.53 3.68
N LYS A 64 2.41 12.61 4.27
CA LYS A 64 1.15 12.57 3.50
C LYS A 64 1.10 13.67 2.44
N ASN A 65 1.51 14.89 2.78
CA ASN A 65 1.51 16.03 1.87
C ASN A 65 2.52 15.86 0.73
N TYR A 66 3.74 15.42 1.03
CA TYR A 66 4.78 15.13 0.03
C TYR A 66 4.29 14.14 -1.02
N PHE A 67 3.70 13.01 -0.61
CA PHE A 67 3.22 12.03 -1.57
C PHE A 67 1.97 12.48 -2.32
N ASN A 68 1.14 13.32 -1.69
CA ASN A 68 -0.01 13.97 -2.35
C ASN A 68 0.39 15.15 -3.24
N ALA A 69 1.64 15.62 -3.21
CA ALA A 69 2.09 16.69 -4.09
C ALA A 69 1.98 16.28 -5.57
N TYR A 70 1.44 17.17 -6.39
CA TYR A 70 1.30 17.02 -7.83
C TYR A 70 2.05 18.14 -8.54
N TYR A 71 2.69 17.81 -9.66
CA TYR A 71 3.34 18.80 -10.50
C TYR A 71 2.27 19.65 -11.21
N SER A 72 2.23 20.95 -10.91
CA SER A 72 1.19 21.87 -11.41
C SER A 72 1.40 22.29 -12.85
N LYS A 73 2.65 22.44 -13.32
CA LYS A 73 2.98 22.96 -14.66
C LYS A 73 2.56 22.04 -15.83
N THR A 74 2.30 20.75 -15.58
CA THR A 74 1.68 19.85 -16.58
C THR A 74 0.18 20.12 -16.84
N LYS A 75 -0.46 21.02 -16.05
CA LYS A 75 -1.86 21.47 -16.24
C LYS A 75 -2.14 22.03 -17.63
N ASN A 76 -1.23 22.85 -18.13
CA ASN A 76 -1.53 23.73 -19.28
C ASN A 76 -1.37 23.02 -20.62
N PHE A 77 -0.54 21.97 -20.69
CA PHE A 77 -0.18 21.31 -21.95
C PHE A 77 -1.20 20.27 -22.47
N PHE A 78 -2.10 19.76 -21.63
CA PHE A 78 -3.06 18.71 -22.02
C PHE A 78 -4.48 19.06 -21.60
N ARG A 79 -4.99 20.15 -22.16
CA ARG A 79 -6.34 20.69 -21.96
C ARG A 79 -7.46 19.85 -22.61
N THR A 80 -7.30 18.52 -22.76
CA THR A 80 -8.47 17.66 -23.03
C THR A 80 -9.14 17.33 -21.69
N ARG A 81 -10.15 18.15 -21.34
CA ARG A 81 -10.87 18.17 -20.04
C ARG A 81 -11.25 16.80 -19.46
N LEU A 82 -11.44 15.75 -20.27
CA LEU A 82 -11.97 14.45 -19.82
C LEU A 82 -10.91 13.47 -19.29
N ILE A 83 -9.76 13.38 -19.96
CA ILE A 83 -8.65 12.48 -19.60
C ILE A 83 -7.96 13.04 -18.35
N TYR A 84 -7.69 14.35 -18.37
CA TYR A 84 -7.11 15.09 -17.26
C TYR A 84 -7.96 15.01 -15.97
N LYS A 85 -9.29 15.21 -16.06
CA LYS A 85 -10.20 15.04 -14.90
C LYS A 85 -10.18 13.61 -14.34
N LYS A 86 -10.09 12.57 -15.18
CA LYS A 86 -10.05 11.17 -14.71
C LYS A 86 -8.81 10.85 -13.85
N TYR A 87 -7.63 11.32 -14.25
CA TYR A 87 -6.36 11.02 -13.56
C TYR A 87 -6.07 11.91 -12.34
N LEU A 88 -6.72 13.06 -12.22
CA LEU A 88 -6.67 13.93 -11.04
C LEU A 88 -7.85 13.76 -10.08
N THR A 89 -8.83 12.92 -10.40
CA THR A 89 -9.88 12.60 -9.42
C THR A 89 -9.24 12.03 -8.16
N SER A 90 -9.61 12.61 -7.01
CA SER A 90 -9.13 12.25 -5.66
C SER A 90 -9.17 10.74 -5.36
N LYS A 91 -10.00 9.98 -6.10
CA LYS A 91 -10.20 8.53 -6.00
C LYS A 91 -8.95 7.69 -6.16
N HIS A 92 -8.01 8.12 -7.00
CA HIS A 92 -6.80 7.37 -7.28
C HIS A 92 -5.61 8.18 -6.76
N ARG A 93 -5.55 8.36 -5.45
CA ARG A 93 -4.34 8.86 -4.75
C ARG A 93 -3.57 7.69 -4.14
N ILE A 94 -2.33 7.94 -3.73
CA ILE A 94 -1.59 6.96 -2.93
C ILE A 94 -2.28 6.93 -1.56
N PHE A 95 -2.66 5.74 -1.11
CA PHE A 95 -3.25 5.54 0.21
C PHE A 95 -2.18 5.08 1.17
N PHE A 96 -2.19 5.62 2.38
CA PHE A 96 -1.21 5.33 3.42
C PHE A 96 -1.90 4.73 4.64
N SER A 97 -1.27 3.73 5.26
CA SER A 97 -1.60 3.36 6.63
C SER A 97 -1.13 4.43 7.59
N ASP A 98 -1.47 4.25 8.87
CA ASP A 98 -0.78 4.98 9.92
C ASP A 98 0.69 4.54 9.96
N ALA A 99 1.57 5.50 10.26
CA ALA A 99 3.00 5.23 10.36
C ALA A 99 3.31 4.48 11.67
N GLN A 100 4.26 3.56 11.58
CA GLN A 100 4.86 2.88 12.72
C GLN A 100 6.28 3.42 12.90
N LEU A 101 6.54 4.01 14.06
CA LEU A 101 7.76 4.71 14.38
C LEU A 101 8.54 3.89 15.41
N LYS A 102 9.76 3.49 15.05
CA LYS A 102 10.70 2.87 15.98
C LYS A 102 11.79 3.87 16.30
N HIS A 103 11.85 4.29 17.56
CA HIS A 103 12.86 5.23 18.03
C HIS A 103 13.99 4.46 18.71
N THR A 104 15.21 4.85 18.38
CA THR A 104 16.41 4.56 19.16
C THR A 104 17.00 5.90 19.61
N ASN A 105 18.17 5.88 20.25
CA ASN A 105 18.85 7.11 20.63
C ASN A 105 19.23 7.93 19.39
N ASP A 106 19.75 7.29 18.34
CA ASP A 106 20.34 8.00 17.19
C ASP A 106 19.45 8.01 15.95
N LEU A 107 18.59 6.99 15.78
CA LEU A 107 17.77 6.80 14.60
C LEU A 107 16.28 6.68 14.88
N VAL A 108 15.48 7.07 13.89
CA VAL A 108 14.03 6.90 13.83
C VAL A 108 13.67 6.15 12.55
N ASN A 109 13.19 4.93 12.72
CA ASN A 109 12.73 4.10 11.61
C ASN A 109 11.22 4.27 11.42
N ILE A 110 10.85 4.88 10.30
CA ILE A 110 9.47 5.18 9.94
C ILE A 110 8.98 4.12 8.94
N THR A 111 8.17 3.18 9.41
CA THR A 111 7.54 2.16 8.56
C THR A 111 6.14 2.61 8.16
N ILE A 112 5.88 2.67 6.86
CA ILE A 112 4.59 3.08 6.31
C ILE A 112 4.15 2.08 5.27
N TYR A 113 2.96 1.53 5.47
CA TYR A 113 2.32 0.72 4.45
C TYR A 113 1.56 1.63 3.49
N PHE A 114 1.70 1.36 2.19
CA PHE A 114 1.00 2.14 1.18
C PHE A 114 0.38 1.24 0.13
N ASN A 115 -0.65 1.75 -0.54
CA ASN A 115 -1.23 1.13 -1.72
C ASN A 115 -1.40 2.18 -2.80
N ASP A 116 -0.83 1.90 -3.97
CA ASP A 116 -0.84 2.82 -5.11
C ASP A 116 -1.77 2.35 -6.24
N PRO A 117 -3.04 2.80 -6.25
CA PRO A 117 -3.94 2.52 -7.35
C PRO A 117 -3.59 3.28 -8.64
N LYS A 118 -2.81 4.39 -8.59
CA LYS A 118 -2.46 5.19 -9.76
C LYS A 118 -1.57 4.43 -10.71
N ILE A 119 -0.54 3.77 -10.18
CA ILE A 119 0.42 3.00 -10.99
C ILE A 119 -0.34 1.97 -11.83
N ARG A 120 -1.28 1.25 -11.21
CA ARG A 120 -2.10 0.26 -11.92
C ARG A 120 -2.94 0.88 -13.04
N LEU A 121 -3.53 2.06 -12.81
CA LEU A 121 -4.26 2.79 -13.85
C LEU A 121 -3.34 3.22 -14.99
N TYR A 122 -2.21 3.86 -14.69
CA TYR A 122 -1.26 4.30 -15.70
C TYR A 122 -0.75 3.13 -16.55
N LEU A 123 -0.42 1.99 -15.92
CA LEU A 123 -0.03 0.77 -16.63
C LEU A 123 -1.14 0.24 -17.53
N SER A 124 -2.40 0.25 -17.07
CA SER A 124 -3.53 -0.20 -17.90
C SER A 124 -3.74 0.69 -19.12
N GLU A 125 -3.53 2.00 -18.99
CA GLU A 125 -3.67 2.98 -20.06
C GLU A 125 -2.50 2.93 -21.04
N LEU A 126 -1.27 2.70 -20.54
CA LEU A 126 -0.12 2.40 -21.40
C LEU A 126 -0.35 1.16 -22.25
N ARG A 127 -0.89 0.08 -21.67
CA ARG A 127 -1.18 -1.15 -22.41
C ARG A 127 -2.13 -0.87 -23.58
N LYS A 128 -3.26 -0.19 -23.33
CA LYS A 128 -4.22 0.20 -24.39
C LYS A 128 -3.56 0.97 -25.54
N LYS A 129 -2.65 1.89 -25.23
CA LYS A 129 -1.95 2.70 -26.23
C LYS A 129 -0.85 1.95 -26.97
N LYS A 130 -0.13 1.04 -26.30
CA LYS A 130 0.84 0.15 -26.94
C LYS A 130 0.15 -0.72 -28.01
N TYR A 131 -1.07 -1.20 -27.73
CA TYR A 131 -1.88 -1.92 -28.73
C TYR A 131 -2.34 -1.03 -29.89
N PHE A 132 -2.56 0.27 -29.68
CA PHE A 132 -2.85 1.21 -30.76
C PHE A 132 -1.66 1.39 -31.70
N ILE A 133 -0.45 1.49 -31.14
CA ILE A 133 0.80 1.56 -31.92
C ILE A 133 1.05 0.23 -32.66
N LYS A 134 0.76 -0.91 -32.01
CA LYS A 134 0.94 -2.25 -32.61
C LYS A 134 -0.14 -2.66 -33.60
N LYS A 135 -1.34 -2.06 -33.61
CA LYS A 135 -2.38 -2.36 -34.59
C LYS A 135 -1.96 -1.83 -35.97
N LYS A 136 -1.13 -2.62 -36.66
CA LYS A 136 -0.82 -2.51 -38.10
C LYS A 136 -2.08 -2.22 -38.91
N ASN A 137 -3.25 -2.77 -38.55
CA ASN A 137 -4.46 -2.67 -39.37
C ASN A 137 -5.10 -1.26 -39.45
N LYS A 138 -5.05 -0.41 -38.40
CA LYS A 138 -5.59 0.97 -38.49
C LYS A 138 -4.62 1.91 -39.19
N LEU A 139 -3.32 1.70 -39.01
CA LEU A 139 -2.28 2.35 -39.81
C LEU A 139 -2.31 1.89 -41.27
N ASN A 140 -2.63 0.62 -41.53
CA ASN A 140 -2.82 0.08 -42.88
C ASN A 140 -4.10 0.62 -43.52
N LEU A 141 -5.20 0.76 -42.79
CA LEU A 141 -6.40 1.46 -43.27
C LEU A 141 -6.12 2.93 -43.60
N LEU A 142 -5.36 3.64 -42.74
CA LEU A 142 -4.91 5.01 -43.02
C LEU A 142 -3.92 5.08 -44.20
N LYS A 143 -3.06 4.07 -44.37
CA LYS A 143 -2.19 3.89 -45.56
C LYS A 143 -3.00 3.53 -46.80
N MET A 144 -4.12 2.81 -46.68
CA MET A 144 -5.01 2.48 -47.80
C MET A 144 -5.82 3.71 -48.22
N ILE A 145 -6.37 4.46 -47.27
CA ILE A 145 -6.99 5.76 -47.52
C ILE A 145 -5.94 6.72 -48.11
N GLY A 146 -4.72 6.74 -47.57
CA GLY A 146 -3.60 7.49 -48.12
C GLY A 146 -3.24 7.06 -49.54
N LYS A 147 -3.12 5.75 -49.82
CA LYS A 147 -2.90 5.19 -51.16
C LYS A 147 -4.05 5.56 -52.10
N TYR A 148 -5.30 5.50 -51.66
CA TYR A 148 -6.46 5.90 -52.44
C TYR A 148 -6.39 7.38 -52.81
N PHE A 149 -6.04 8.25 -51.86
CA PHE A 149 -5.82 9.68 -52.14
C PHE A 149 -4.63 9.90 -53.08
N ILE A 150 -3.51 9.21 -52.90
CA ILE A 150 -2.32 9.26 -53.79
C ILE A 150 -2.66 8.75 -55.20
N LEU A 151 -3.47 7.70 -55.32
CA LEU A 151 -3.93 7.14 -56.61
C LEU A 151 -4.90 8.10 -57.31
N LYS A 152 -5.82 8.71 -56.56
CA LYS A 152 -6.69 9.78 -57.07
C LYS A 152 -5.85 10.99 -57.50
N GLN A 153 -4.81 11.32 -56.75
CA GLN A 153 -3.80 12.32 -57.11
C GLN A 153 -3.11 11.97 -58.43
N ARG A 154 -2.64 10.72 -58.58
CA ARG A 154 -1.99 10.23 -59.80
C ARG A 154 -2.89 10.33 -61.03
N ARG A 155 -4.18 10.02 -60.88
CA ARG A 155 -5.17 10.17 -61.97
C ARG A 155 -5.36 11.64 -62.35
N ILE A 156 -5.48 12.53 -61.36
CA ILE A 156 -5.59 13.97 -61.59
C ILE A 156 -4.30 14.51 -62.24
N THR A 157 -3.11 14.13 -61.78
CA THR A 157 -1.83 14.55 -62.37
C THR A 157 -1.60 13.97 -63.76
N LYS A 158 -2.07 12.76 -64.05
CA LYS A 158 -2.00 12.15 -65.40
C LYS A 158 -2.94 12.89 -66.36
N ASN A 159 -4.12 13.30 -65.91
CA ASN A 159 -5.04 14.14 -66.68
C ASN A 159 -4.50 15.58 -66.88
N ILE A 160 -3.78 16.15 -65.91
CA ILE A 160 -3.09 17.46 -66.02
C ILE A 160 -1.84 17.38 -66.94
N LEU A 161 -1.22 16.20 -67.06
CA LEU A 161 -0.14 15.96 -68.02
C LEU A 161 -0.66 15.81 -69.46
N LEU A 162 -1.92 15.39 -69.61
CA LEU A 162 -2.61 15.21 -70.90
C LEU A 162 -3.35 16.48 -71.37
N ASN A 163 -3.81 17.33 -70.45
CA ASN A 163 -4.49 18.59 -70.74
C ASN A 163 -3.71 19.76 -70.13
N ASN A 164 -3.44 20.79 -70.94
CA ASN A 164 -2.63 21.98 -70.63
C ASN A 164 -2.65 22.43 -69.14
N PHE A 165 -1.44 22.75 -68.66
CA PHE A 165 -1.08 22.98 -67.26
C PHE A 165 -1.81 24.15 -66.57
N ASP A 166 -2.94 23.89 -65.93
CA ASP A 166 -3.62 24.90 -65.08
C ASP A 166 -3.06 24.98 -63.65
N LYS A 167 -2.48 26.15 -63.30
CA LYS A 167 -1.90 26.51 -61.99
C LYS A 167 -2.87 26.31 -60.80
N CYS A 168 -4.18 26.44 -61.04
CA CYS A 168 -5.23 26.31 -60.03
C CYS A 168 -5.37 24.87 -59.49
N ASN A 169 -5.19 23.86 -60.35
CA ASN A 169 -5.29 22.45 -59.95
C ASN A 169 -4.14 22.02 -59.02
N PHE A 170 -2.96 22.61 -59.18
CA PHE A 170 -1.79 22.35 -58.32
C PHE A 170 -1.95 22.93 -56.90
N LYS A 171 -2.54 24.13 -56.75
CA LYS A 171 -2.84 24.72 -55.44
C LYS A 171 -3.77 23.83 -54.61
N ASN A 172 -4.82 23.30 -55.23
CA ASN A 172 -5.78 22.42 -54.57
C ASN A 172 -5.11 21.11 -54.10
N LEU A 173 -4.25 20.50 -54.92
CA LEU A 173 -3.49 19.31 -54.54
C LEU A 173 -2.54 19.56 -53.35
N LYS A 174 -1.88 20.72 -53.31
CA LYS A 174 -1.00 21.12 -52.20
C LYS A 174 -1.78 21.37 -50.91
N LEU A 175 -2.98 21.95 -51.01
CA LEU A 175 -3.90 22.10 -49.87
C LEU A 175 -4.38 20.74 -49.34
N PHE A 176 -4.79 19.81 -50.21
CA PHE A 176 -5.26 18.49 -49.80
C PHE A 176 -4.15 17.63 -49.16
N THR A 177 -2.95 17.64 -49.73
CA THR A 177 -1.79 16.97 -49.13
C THR A 177 -1.44 17.58 -47.78
N ASN A 178 -1.39 18.91 -47.68
CA ASN A 178 -1.17 19.59 -46.41
C ASN A 178 -2.25 19.26 -45.37
N LEU A 179 -3.53 19.20 -45.74
CA LEU A 179 -4.61 18.81 -44.84
C LEU A 179 -4.47 17.36 -44.36
N TYR A 180 -4.16 16.42 -45.26
CA TYR A 180 -3.93 15.02 -44.90
C TYR A 180 -2.74 14.86 -43.96
N TYR A 181 -1.59 15.43 -44.32
CA TYR A 181 -0.38 15.36 -43.49
C TYR A 181 -0.57 16.08 -42.16
N ASN A 182 -1.17 17.27 -42.14
CA ASN A 182 -1.48 17.98 -40.90
C ASN A 182 -2.43 17.18 -40.01
N LEU A 183 -3.48 16.58 -40.54
CA LEU A 183 -4.43 15.79 -39.74
C LEU A 183 -3.81 14.47 -39.24
N PHE A 184 -3.03 13.80 -40.08
CA PHE A 184 -2.37 12.55 -39.71
C PHE A 184 -1.26 12.78 -38.69
N LEU A 185 -0.32 13.69 -38.97
CA LEU A 185 0.77 14.06 -38.07
C LEU A 185 0.22 14.58 -36.74
N ASN A 186 -0.76 15.49 -36.75
CA ASN A 186 -1.35 15.99 -35.50
C ASN A 186 -1.99 14.86 -34.67
N LYS A 187 -2.63 13.87 -35.30
CA LYS A 187 -3.22 12.73 -34.58
C LYS A 187 -2.14 11.80 -34.03
N THR A 188 -1.11 11.45 -34.81
CA THR A 188 -0.02 10.56 -34.36
C THR A 188 0.83 11.23 -33.28
N PHE A 189 1.20 12.49 -33.45
CA PHE A 189 1.92 13.27 -32.44
C PHE A 189 1.12 13.39 -31.13
N LYS A 190 -0.20 13.64 -31.19
CA LYS A 190 -1.05 13.65 -29.98
C LYS A 190 -0.99 12.32 -29.22
N ILE A 191 -1.00 11.19 -29.92
CA ILE A 191 -0.94 9.86 -29.30
C ILE A 191 0.43 9.58 -28.69
N ALA A 192 1.51 9.84 -29.43
CA ALA A 192 2.89 9.67 -28.98
C ALA A 192 3.18 10.57 -27.76
N LYS A 193 2.78 11.83 -27.82
CA LYS A 193 2.93 12.80 -26.73
C LYS A 193 2.20 12.34 -25.47
N LEU A 194 0.98 11.83 -25.59
CA LEU A 194 0.25 11.27 -24.44
C LEU A 194 0.88 9.97 -23.91
N TYR A 195 1.51 9.16 -24.76
CA TYR A 195 2.22 7.95 -24.32
C TYR A 195 3.45 8.30 -23.48
N LEU A 196 4.28 9.22 -23.97
CA LEU A 196 5.44 9.76 -23.23
C LEU A 196 5.02 10.38 -21.90
N TYR A 197 3.91 11.12 -21.89
CA TYR A 197 3.37 11.72 -20.67
C TYR A 197 3.00 10.66 -19.61
N ILE A 198 2.35 9.56 -20.01
CA ILE A 198 2.01 8.50 -19.05
C ILE A 198 3.29 7.81 -18.54
N LEU A 199 4.30 7.60 -19.39
CA LEU A 199 5.61 7.10 -18.94
C LEU A 199 6.25 8.03 -17.91
N GLN A 200 6.24 9.33 -18.17
CA GLN A 200 6.74 10.35 -17.25
C GLN A 200 5.99 10.29 -15.91
N LEU A 201 4.66 10.18 -15.91
CA LEU A 201 3.87 10.04 -14.68
C LEU A 201 4.24 8.78 -13.89
N ILE A 202 4.48 7.66 -14.56
CA ILE A 202 4.92 6.42 -13.89
C ILE A 202 6.32 6.61 -13.29
N TYR A 203 7.22 7.24 -14.03
CA TYR A 203 8.57 7.52 -13.54
C TYR A 203 8.57 8.45 -12.33
N ILE A 204 7.81 9.55 -12.39
CA ILE A 204 7.61 10.49 -11.27
C ILE A 204 7.03 9.75 -10.06
N ASN A 205 6.06 8.87 -10.27
CA ASN A 205 5.45 8.16 -9.16
C ASN A 205 6.38 7.13 -8.50
N LYS A 206 7.18 6.41 -9.31
CA LYS A 206 8.19 5.47 -8.79
C LYS A 206 9.34 6.19 -8.10
N SER A 207 9.75 7.35 -8.63
CA SER A 207 10.87 8.13 -8.07
C SER A 207 10.57 8.72 -6.70
N LYS A 208 9.30 9.01 -6.38
CA LYS A 208 8.89 9.47 -5.03
C LYS A 208 9.34 8.56 -3.88
N PHE A 209 9.55 7.27 -4.15
CA PHE A 209 10.00 6.28 -3.17
C PHE A 209 11.51 6.01 -3.21
N ARG A 210 12.25 6.63 -4.14
CA ARG A 210 13.71 6.49 -4.22
C ARG A 210 14.38 7.43 -3.21
N ASN A 211 15.47 6.98 -2.62
CA ASN A 211 16.21 7.72 -1.59
C ASN A 211 16.61 9.12 -2.07
N ASN A 212 17.06 9.28 -3.31
CA ASN A 212 17.48 10.58 -3.87
C ASN A 212 16.36 11.64 -3.80
N TYR A 213 15.12 11.26 -4.11
CA TYR A 213 13.98 12.20 -4.09
C TYR A 213 13.43 12.40 -2.68
N LEU A 214 13.58 11.40 -1.82
CA LEU A 214 13.19 11.48 -0.41
C LEU A 214 14.14 12.33 0.43
N GLN A 215 15.37 12.58 -0.03
CA GLN A 215 16.40 13.28 0.74
C GLN A 215 15.92 14.62 1.30
N GLY A 216 15.18 15.41 0.52
CA GLY A 216 14.62 16.68 0.98
C GLY A 216 13.67 16.50 2.16
N LEU A 217 12.79 15.50 2.09
CA LEU A 217 11.85 15.17 3.17
C LEU A 217 12.57 14.56 4.39
N VAL A 218 13.56 13.70 4.17
CA VAL A 218 14.43 13.14 5.22
C VAL A 218 15.13 14.26 5.98
N ASN A 219 15.70 15.25 5.28
CA ASN A 219 16.41 16.37 5.90
C ASN A 219 15.48 17.23 6.79
N ILE A 220 14.26 17.51 6.32
CA ILE A 220 13.26 18.26 7.11
C ILE A 220 12.90 17.48 8.38
N ILE A 221 12.61 16.18 8.26
CA ILE A 221 12.19 15.35 9.40
C ILE A 221 13.36 15.09 10.36
N LYS A 222 14.60 14.97 9.84
CA LYS A 222 15.82 14.89 10.64
C LYS A 222 16.01 16.11 11.54
N LYS A 223 15.72 17.32 11.02
CA LYS A 223 15.75 18.55 11.82
C LYS A 223 14.70 18.54 12.94
N LEU A 224 13.51 17.99 12.68
CA LEU A 224 12.44 17.90 13.70
C LEU A 224 12.80 16.94 14.84
N TYR A 225 13.32 15.74 14.53
CA TYR A 225 13.65 14.74 15.55
C TYR A 225 15.02 14.93 16.21
N LYS A 226 15.92 15.71 15.58
CA LYS A 226 17.36 15.75 15.91
C LYS A 226 18.02 14.36 15.88
N LYS A 227 17.52 13.48 15.02
CA LYS A 227 17.95 12.08 14.86
C LYS A 227 18.01 11.70 13.38
N ASN A 228 18.79 10.69 13.05
CA ASN A 228 18.78 10.13 11.70
C ASN A 228 17.43 9.47 11.40
N VAL A 229 16.97 9.57 10.16
CA VAL A 229 15.63 9.08 9.77
C VAL A 229 15.79 8.09 8.63
N GLN A 230 15.21 6.90 8.80
CA GLN A 230 15.15 5.88 7.75
C GLN A 230 13.70 5.54 7.45
N PHE A 231 13.36 5.50 6.16
CA PHE A 231 12.03 5.11 5.70
C PHE A 231 11.99 3.65 5.30
N ASN A 232 10.97 2.94 5.78
CA ASN A 232 10.61 1.61 5.31
C ASN A 232 9.20 1.68 4.68
N PHE A 233 9.16 1.86 3.36
CA PHE A 233 7.90 1.88 2.61
C PHE A 233 7.51 0.47 2.17
N VAL A 234 6.41 -0.04 2.72
CA VAL A 234 5.90 -1.38 2.38
C VAL A 234 4.72 -1.25 1.41
N ASN A 235 4.92 -1.71 0.17
CA ASN A 235 3.85 -1.71 -0.84
C ASN A 235 2.88 -2.87 -0.60
N ILE A 236 1.63 -2.55 -0.27
CA ILE A 236 0.55 -3.52 -0.15
C ILE A 236 -0.13 -3.71 -1.51
N LYS A 237 -0.06 -4.94 -2.03
CA LYS A 237 -0.67 -5.33 -3.32
C LYS A 237 -2.17 -5.06 -3.40
N TYR A 238 -2.90 -5.28 -2.30
CA TYR A 238 -4.34 -5.09 -2.24
C TYR A 238 -4.74 -4.18 -1.08
N TYR A 239 -5.61 -3.21 -1.37
CA TYR A 239 -6.11 -2.26 -0.39
C TYR A 239 -6.77 -2.91 0.84
N PHE A 240 -7.26 -4.15 0.73
CA PHE A 240 -7.98 -4.84 1.79
C PHE A 240 -7.12 -5.53 2.86
N PHE A 241 -5.79 -5.43 2.79
CA PHE A 241 -4.89 -5.96 3.83
C PHE A 241 -4.61 -4.97 4.97
N ASN A 242 -5.10 -3.74 4.88
CA ASN A 242 -4.94 -2.75 5.95
C ASN A 242 -6.23 -1.97 6.12
N SER A 243 -6.74 -1.89 7.36
CA SER A 243 -8.04 -1.28 7.63
C SER A 243 -8.07 0.21 7.24
N GLN A 244 -6.96 0.95 7.48
CA GLN A 244 -6.84 2.39 7.20
C GLN A 244 -6.93 2.67 5.70
N ILE A 245 -6.27 1.85 4.90
CA ILE A 245 -6.27 2.00 3.43
C ILE A 245 -7.66 1.75 2.86
N ILE A 246 -8.39 0.74 3.37
CA ILE A 246 -9.78 0.46 2.96
C ILE A 246 -10.68 1.64 3.31
N THR A 247 -10.60 2.12 4.55
CA THR A 247 -11.48 3.19 5.05
C THR A 247 -11.19 4.50 4.30
N GLN A 248 -9.92 4.86 4.07
CA GLN A 248 -9.57 6.03 3.24
C GLN A 248 -10.13 5.95 1.82
N ARG A 249 -10.08 4.76 1.21
CA ARG A 249 -10.67 4.56 -0.12
C ARG A 249 -12.18 4.73 -0.09
N PHE A 250 -12.83 4.18 0.93
CA PHE A 250 -14.27 4.27 1.10
C PHE A 250 -14.74 5.71 1.37
N VAL A 251 -13.99 6.47 2.16
CA VAL A 251 -14.20 7.91 2.40
C VAL A 251 -14.33 8.67 1.08
N LEU A 252 -13.44 8.42 0.11
CA LEU A 252 -13.48 9.09 -1.20
C LEU A 252 -14.67 8.67 -2.06
N ASP A 253 -15.14 7.42 -1.91
CA ASP A 253 -16.34 6.96 -2.60
C ASP A 253 -17.60 7.65 -2.06
N ILE A 254 -17.69 7.86 -0.73
CA ILE A 254 -18.75 8.63 -0.09
C ILE A 254 -18.71 10.10 -0.51
N GLN A 255 -17.53 10.74 -0.42
CA GLN A 255 -17.39 12.17 -0.74
C GLN A 255 -17.86 12.49 -2.16
N LYS A 256 -17.59 11.59 -3.12
CA LYS A 256 -18.07 11.77 -4.49
C LYS A 256 -19.58 11.58 -4.59
N ASN A 257 -20.11 10.46 -4.09
CA ASN A 257 -21.48 10.02 -4.36
C ASN A 257 -22.18 9.51 -3.08
N ARG A 258 -22.41 10.40 -2.11
CA ARG A 258 -23.09 10.07 -0.83
C ARG A 258 -24.45 9.37 -1.00
N LYS A 259 -25.19 9.71 -2.07
CA LYS A 259 -26.51 9.14 -2.39
C LYS A 259 -26.49 7.61 -2.51
N TYR A 260 -25.35 7.02 -2.85
CA TYR A 260 -25.18 5.59 -3.11
C TYR A 260 -24.37 4.88 -2.02
N LEU A 261 -24.45 5.35 -0.78
CA LEU A 261 -23.66 4.82 0.34
C LEU A 261 -23.76 3.29 0.49
N ASN A 262 -24.99 2.74 0.52
CA ASN A 262 -25.20 1.29 0.62
C ASN A 262 -24.61 0.52 -0.57
N LYS A 263 -24.72 1.08 -1.78
CA LYS A 263 -24.16 0.47 -3.01
C LYS A 263 -22.63 0.48 -2.96
N SER A 264 -22.03 1.56 -2.48
CA SER A 264 -20.57 1.64 -2.31
C SER A 264 -20.05 0.65 -1.25
N LEU A 265 -20.73 0.52 -0.10
CA LEU A 265 -20.39 -0.49 0.92
C LEU A 265 -20.46 -1.91 0.35
N LYS A 266 -21.59 -2.27 -0.28
CA LYS A 266 -21.78 -3.59 -0.89
C LYS A 266 -20.70 -3.89 -1.94
N LYS A 267 -20.33 -2.90 -2.77
CA LYS A 267 -19.30 -3.06 -3.80
C LYS A 267 -17.91 -3.33 -3.21
N ILE A 268 -17.51 -2.58 -2.20
CA ILE A 268 -16.20 -2.75 -1.55
C ILE A 268 -16.09 -4.14 -0.95
N ILE A 269 -17.12 -4.56 -0.23
CA ILE A 269 -17.13 -5.83 0.50
C ILE A 269 -17.24 -7.03 -0.43
N LYS A 270 -18.04 -6.95 -1.50
CA LYS A 270 -18.17 -8.04 -2.49
C LYS A 270 -16.81 -8.39 -3.10
N ASN A 271 -15.99 -7.38 -3.41
CA ASN A 271 -14.71 -7.54 -4.09
C ASN A 271 -13.58 -8.14 -3.24
N ILE A 272 -13.79 -8.33 -1.94
CA ILE A 272 -12.75 -8.83 -1.05
C ILE A 272 -12.82 -10.36 -1.07
N PRO A 273 -11.79 -11.06 -1.56
CA PRO A 273 -11.76 -12.50 -1.49
C PRO A 273 -11.67 -12.91 -0.01
N LEU A 274 -12.61 -13.73 0.42
CA LEU A 274 -12.50 -14.45 1.68
C LEU A 274 -12.18 -15.90 1.33
N GLU A 275 -11.29 -16.50 2.10
CA GLU A 275 -11.01 -17.91 1.95
C GLU A 275 -12.26 -18.72 2.33
N LYS A 276 -12.66 -19.65 1.45
CA LYS A 276 -13.80 -20.54 1.73
C LYS A 276 -13.38 -21.47 2.87
N LYS A 277 -14.09 -21.36 4.00
CA LYS A 277 -13.84 -22.13 5.22
C LYS A 277 -14.42 -23.56 5.18
N SER A 278 -14.70 -24.09 3.99
CA SER A 278 -15.41 -25.38 3.85
C SER A 278 -14.65 -26.57 4.44
N LEU A 279 -13.40 -26.41 4.87
CA LEU A 279 -12.69 -27.35 5.74
C LEU A 279 -11.81 -26.61 6.76
N LEU A 280 -12.41 -25.85 7.68
CA LEU A 280 -11.84 -25.82 9.03
C LEU A 280 -12.06 -27.24 9.58
N THR A 281 -11.22 -28.19 9.15
CA THR A 281 -11.09 -29.41 9.93
C THR A 281 -10.76 -28.95 11.34
N LEU A 282 -11.69 -29.25 12.23
CA LEU A 282 -11.64 -28.99 13.66
C LEU A 282 -10.52 -29.84 14.26
N TYR A 283 -9.29 -29.73 13.75
CA TYR A 283 -8.16 -30.40 14.36
C TYR A 283 -7.68 -29.56 15.53
N PRO A 284 -7.83 -30.09 16.76
CA PRO A 284 -7.24 -29.46 17.93
C PRO A 284 -5.71 -29.55 17.82
N ASN A 285 -5.05 -28.47 18.23
CA ASN A 285 -3.77 -28.42 18.96
C ASN A 285 -2.47 -29.07 18.46
N ASN A 286 -2.41 -29.88 17.41
CA ASN A 286 -1.17 -30.67 17.21
C ASN A 286 -0.02 -29.97 16.48
N LYS A 287 -0.20 -28.74 15.97
CA LYS A 287 0.89 -28.03 15.24
C LYS A 287 1.87 -27.26 16.12
N TYR A 288 1.51 -26.96 17.37
CA TYR A 288 2.40 -26.29 18.34
C TYR A 288 2.95 -27.21 19.42
N ILE A 289 2.64 -28.51 19.35
CA ILE A 289 3.52 -29.53 19.93
C ILE A 289 4.74 -29.62 18.99
N PHE A 290 5.50 -28.53 18.87
CA PHE A 290 6.93 -28.69 18.72
C PHE A 290 7.33 -29.42 19.99
N ASN A 291 7.57 -30.72 19.83
CA ASN A 291 7.96 -31.59 20.90
C ASN A 291 9.31 -31.06 21.40
N TRP A 292 9.31 -30.11 22.32
CA TRP A 292 10.53 -29.62 22.96
C TRP A 292 11.24 -30.76 23.66
N ASN A 293 10.59 -31.91 23.90
CA ASN A 293 11.24 -33.15 24.28
C ASN A 293 12.40 -33.48 23.32
N PHE A 294 12.24 -33.34 21.99
CA PHE A 294 13.33 -33.56 21.02
C PHE A 294 14.50 -32.58 21.13
N ILE A 295 14.25 -31.35 21.58
CA ILE A 295 15.30 -30.34 21.78
C ILE A 295 15.92 -30.56 23.15
N LYS A 296 15.12 -30.65 24.20
CA LYS A 296 15.53 -30.77 25.60
C LYS A 296 16.29 -32.06 25.91
N ASP A 297 15.91 -33.19 25.30
CA ASP A 297 16.65 -34.46 25.44
C ASP A 297 18.07 -34.36 24.87
N ASN A 298 18.32 -33.44 23.92
CA ASN A 298 19.64 -33.15 23.36
C ASN A 298 20.43 -32.06 24.11
N TYR A 299 19.81 -31.30 25.05
CA TYR A 299 20.45 -30.17 25.75
C TYR A 299 21.09 -30.52 27.10
N ASN A 300 21.05 -31.78 27.53
CA ASN A 300 21.77 -32.21 28.73
C ASN A 300 23.31 -32.18 28.57
N LYS A 301 23.85 -31.73 27.43
CA LYS A 301 25.28 -31.48 27.19
C LYS A 301 25.46 -30.05 26.65
N LEU A 302 25.64 -29.09 27.56
CA LEU A 302 25.55 -27.65 27.27
C LEU A 302 26.80 -27.03 26.60
N ASP A 303 27.88 -27.78 26.37
CA ASP A 303 29.17 -27.20 25.95
C ASP A 303 29.47 -27.21 24.43
N ILE A 304 28.59 -27.76 23.57
CA ILE A 304 28.82 -27.88 22.10
C ILE A 304 27.87 -26.98 21.27
N THR A 305 27.16 -26.07 21.93
CA THR A 305 25.96 -25.43 21.37
C THR A 305 26.20 -24.38 20.28
N ASN A 306 27.39 -23.77 20.20
CA ASN A 306 27.67 -22.77 19.18
C ASN A 306 28.00 -23.38 17.81
N ASP A 307 28.74 -24.49 17.76
CA ASP A 307 29.20 -25.08 16.49
C ASP A 307 28.11 -25.87 15.78
N ILE A 308 27.25 -26.59 16.52
CA ILE A 308 26.14 -27.37 15.94
C ILE A 308 25.05 -26.45 15.38
N LEU A 309 24.73 -25.34 16.07
CA LEU A 309 23.80 -24.33 15.54
C LEU A 309 24.38 -23.67 14.28
N TYR A 310 25.68 -23.41 14.26
CA TYR A 310 26.37 -22.85 13.09
C TYR A 310 26.33 -23.82 11.90
N ASP A 311 26.54 -25.12 12.15
CA ASP A 311 26.51 -26.18 11.12
C ASP A 311 25.10 -26.46 10.58
N ILE A 312 24.07 -26.41 11.43
CA ILE A 312 22.67 -26.53 11.00
C ILE A 312 22.24 -25.29 10.20
N LEU A 313 22.70 -24.08 10.59
CA LEU A 313 22.49 -22.85 9.84
C LEU A 313 23.24 -22.86 8.49
N LEU A 314 24.45 -23.42 8.45
CA LEU A 314 25.25 -23.59 7.23
C LEU A 314 24.65 -24.63 6.28
N LYS A 315 24.25 -25.81 6.76
CA LYS A 315 23.58 -26.86 5.94
C LYS A 315 22.27 -26.35 5.33
N ASN A 316 21.56 -25.46 6.02
CA ASN A 316 20.30 -24.87 5.56
C ASN A 316 20.45 -23.72 4.54
N LYS A 317 21.67 -23.23 4.24
CA LYS A 317 21.88 -22.29 3.13
C LYS A 317 21.46 -22.88 1.77
N SER A 318 21.49 -24.21 1.63
CA SER A 318 21.20 -24.92 0.37
C SER A 318 19.72 -24.90 -0.06
N LYS A 319 18.76 -24.54 0.81
CA LYS A 319 17.32 -24.51 0.46
C LYS A 319 16.62 -23.24 1.01
N SER A 320 16.89 -22.10 0.39
CA SER A 320 16.21 -20.81 0.71
C SER A 320 14.67 -20.89 0.71
N ASN A 321 14.10 -21.84 -0.04
CA ASN A 321 12.66 -22.08 -0.10
C ASN A 321 12.10 -22.69 1.20
N ASN A 322 12.88 -23.51 1.89
CA ASN A 322 12.48 -24.12 3.16
C ASN A 322 12.48 -23.10 4.31
N LEU A 323 13.48 -22.21 4.34
CA LEU A 323 13.52 -21.08 5.28
C LEU A 323 12.35 -20.11 5.08
N LYS A 324 12.01 -19.79 3.82
CA LYS A 324 10.83 -18.97 3.54
C LYS A 324 9.56 -19.66 4.03
N LYS A 325 9.40 -20.95 3.78
CA LYS A 325 8.22 -21.71 4.19
C LYS A 325 8.07 -21.76 5.71
N THR A 326 9.14 -22.07 6.44
CA THR A 326 9.14 -22.07 7.92
C THR A 326 8.77 -20.70 8.48
N ILE A 327 9.46 -19.64 8.03
CA ILE A 327 9.14 -18.26 8.45
C ILE A 327 7.68 -17.91 8.15
N PHE A 328 7.18 -18.22 6.95
CA PHE A 328 5.79 -17.92 6.62
C PHE A 328 4.82 -18.77 7.44
N ASP A 329 5.14 -20.04 7.74
CA ASP A 329 4.29 -20.92 8.53
C ASP A 329 4.16 -20.43 9.98
N ASP A 330 5.23 -19.85 10.54
CA ASP A 330 5.24 -19.27 11.90
C ASP A 330 4.48 -17.93 11.99
N ILE A 331 4.37 -17.18 10.88
CA ILE A 331 3.63 -15.91 10.85
C ILE A 331 2.12 -16.17 10.85
N LYS A 332 1.42 -15.55 11.81
CA LYS A 332 -0.05 -15.63 11.98
C LYS A 332 -0.78 -14.48 11.30
N TYR A 333 -2.09 -14.63 11.13
CA TYR A 333 -2.97 -13.58 10.58
C TYR A 333 -2.61 -13.17 9.16
N LYS A 334 -2.17 -14.13 8.35
CA LYS A 334 -1.71 -13.94 6.96
C LYS A 334 -2.86 -13.65 6.02
N LYS A 335 -4.02 -14.26 6.28
CA LYS A 335 -5.16 -14.24 5.36
C LYS A 335 -6.31 -13.46 5.98
N VAL A 336 -7.12 -12.79 5.14
CA VAL A 336 -8.26 -12.01 5.63
C VAL A 336 -9.42 -12.94 5.95
N ALA A 337 -9.82 -12.98 7.23
CA ALA A 337 -10.90 -13.82 7.74
C ALA A 337 -12.26 -13.11 7.69
N GLY A 338 -12.27 -11.79 7.81
CA GLY A 338 -13.49 -11.00 7.86
C GLY A 338 -13.24 -9.50 7.88
N ILE A 339 -14.27 -8.76 7.45
CA ILE A 339 -14.26 -7.29 7.37
C ILE A 339 -15.60 -6.75 7.81
N LYS A 340 -15.56 -5.66 8.59
CA LYS A 340 -16.72 -4.82 8.90
C LYS A 340 -16.40 -3.38 8.54
N LEU A 341 -17.31 -2.74 7.83
CA LEU A 341 -17.27 -1.31 7.54
C LEU A 341 -18.54 -0.67 8.06
N GLN A 342 -18.40 0.46 8.76
CA GLN A 342 -19.50 1.25 9.29
C GLN A 342 -19.28 2.71 8.93
N ALA A 343 -20.33 3.38 8.43
CA ALA A 343 -20.35 4.82 8.17
C ALA A 343 -21.45 5.46 9.01
N ASN A 344 -21.10 6.52 9.74
CA ASN A 344 -21.98 7.26 10.63
C ASN A 344 -21.87 8.76 10.36
N GLY A 345 -22.97 9.52 10.42
CA GLY A 345 -22.94 10.99 10.35
C GLY A 345 -23.93 11.59 9.36
N ARG A 346 -23.69 12.82 8.89
CA ARG A 346 -24.58 13.54 7.95
C ARG A 346 -24.42 13.03 6.51
N LEU A 347 -24.94 11.81 6.29
CA LEU A 347 -24.80 11.05 5.05
C LEU A 347 -26.13 10.96 4.26
N THR A 348 -27.04 11.88 4.49
CA THR A 348 -28.37 11.92 3.87
C THR A 348 -28.29 12.22 2.37
N ARG A 349 -29.30 11.75 1.62
CA ARG A 349 -29.33 11.89 0.16
C ARG A 349 -29.59 13.32 -0.30
N ARG A 350 -30.52 14.01 0.37
CA ARG A 350 -30.97 15.38 0.07
C ARG A 350 -30.11 16.40 0.83
N PHE A 351 -30.01 17.62 0.30
CA PHE A 351 -29.34 18.75 0.96
C PHE A 351 -30.29 19.41 1.96
N THR A 352 -30.62 18.70 3.03
CA THR A 352 -31.56 19.18 4.06
C THR A 352 -30.96 18.97 5.44
N ALA A 353 -31.39 19.79 6.40
CA ALA A 353 -31.13 19.56 7.81
C ALA A 353 -31.91 18.30 8.23
N ALA A 354 -31.20 17.19 8.40
CA ALA A 354 -31.78 15.91 8.73
C ALA A 354 -30.86 15.18 9.72
N ARG A 355 -31.46 14.26 10.49
CA ARG A 355 -30.75 13.45 11.49
C ARG A 355 -29.64 12.60 10.85
N SER A 356 -28.62 12.26 11.64
CA SER A 356 -27.50 11.44 11.18
C SER A 356 -27.94 10.04 10.76
N LEU A 357 -27.25 9.47 9.78
CA LEU A 357 -27.46 8.09 9.34
C LEU A 357 -26.30 7.20 9.78
N THR A 358 -26.61 5.99 10.18
CA THR A 358 -25.65 4.91 10.45
C THR A 358 -25.92 3.75 9.51
N LYS A 359 -24.88 3.26 8.82
CA LYS A 359 -24.96 2.11 7.93
C LYS A 359 -23.72 1.25 8.08
N ASN A 360 -23.91 -0.06 8.20
CA ASN A 360 -22.82 -1.01 8.32
C ASN A 360 -22.98 -2.17 7.34
N LYS A 361 -21.87 -2.83 7.04
CA LYS A 361 -21.83 -4.09 6.30
C LYS A 361 -20.66 -4.93 6.79
N ILE A 362 -20.89 -6.24 6.88
CA ILE A 362 -19.95 -7.24 7.38
C ILE A 362 -19.83 -8.36 6.34
N LYS A 363 -18.65 -8.96 6.23
CA LYS A 363 -18.42 -10.20 5.47
C LYS A 363 -17.35 -11.02 6.18
N GLY A 364 -17.60 -12.32 6.37
CA GLY A 364 -16.71 -13.19 7.16
C GLY A 364 -16.84 -12.96 8.67
N SER A 365 -15.86 -13.45 9.43
CA SER A 365 -15.86 -13.36 10.91
C SER A 365 -14.72 -12.51 11.43
N ILE A 366 -15.02 -11.69 12.45
CA ILE A 366 -14.06 -10.82 13.15
C ILE A 366 -13.48 -11.55 14.39
N ALA A 367 -14.00 -12.73 14.74
CA ALA A 367 -13.50 -13.53 15.85
C ALA A 367 -12.06 -14.00 15.62
N ASN A 368 -11.31 -14.18 16.70
CA ASN A 368 -10.01 -14.86 16.65
C ASN A 368 -10.26 -16.35 16.68
N ILE A 369 -9.99 -17.05 15.58
CA ILE A 369 -10.33 -18.47 15.47
C ILE A 369 -9.54 -19.30 16.50
N ASN A 370 -8.26 -18.95 16.72
CA ASN A 370 -7.39 -19.68 17.63
C ASN A 370 -7.87 -19.66 19.08
N SER A 371 -8.28 -18.49 19.58
CA SER A 371 -8.76 -18.40 20.96
C SER A 371 -10.23 -18.76 21.11
N SER A 372 -11.09 -18.35 20.16
CA SER A 372 -12.53 -18.51 20.30
C SER A 372 -13.02 -19.92 19.95
N PHE A 373 -12.35 -20.63 19.04
CA PHE A 373 -12.74 -21.99 18.66
C PHE A 373 -11.76 -23.04 19.19
N TYR A 374 -10.44 -22.82 19.11
CA TYR A 374 -9.44 -23.79 19.61
C TYR A 374 -9.10 -23.63 21.10
N GLY A 375 -9.59 -22.57 21.78
CA GLY A 375 -9.31 -22.35 23.20
C GLY A 375 -7.88 -21.91 23.52
N ASN A 376 -7.05 -21.62 22.50
CA ASN A 376 -5.66 -21.23 22.71
C ASN A 376 -5.55 -19.87 23.39
N SER A 377 -4.56 -19.75 24.28
CA SER A 377 -4.23 -18.44 24.86
C SER A 377 -3.81 -17.47 23.76
N SER A 378 -4.40 -16.27 23.75
CA SER A 378 -4.07 -15.23 22.78
C SER A 378 -3.63 -13.95 23.47
N ASN A 379 -2.76 -13.19 22.80
CA ASN A 379 -2.29 -11.91 23.32
C ASN A 379 -3.29 -10.79 22.99
N LEU A 380 -3.61 -9.97 23.99
CA LEU A 380 -4.44 -8.78 23.84
C LEU A 380 -3.53 -7.56 23.69
N LEU A 381 -3.69 -6.83 22.58
CA LEU A 381 -3.00 -5.58 22.35
C LEU A 381 -3.53 -4.51 23.30
N ARG A 382 -2.63 -3.82 24.02
CA ARG A 382 -2.97 -2.83 25.06
C ARG A 382 -3.91 -3.36 26.14
N GLY A 383 -3.89 -4.67 26.40
CA GLY A 383 -4.76 -5.32 27.39
C GLY A 383 -6.22 -5.53 26.98
N LYS A 384 -6.68 -5.00 25.83
CA LYS A 384 -8.11 -5.08 25.42
C LYS A 384 -8.35 -5.50 23.97
N PHE A 385 -7.50 -5.10 23.03
CA PHE A 385 -7.76 -5.31 21.61
C PHE A 385 -7.24 -6.67 21.15
N ARG A 386 -8.03 -7.41 20.36
CA ARG A 386 -7.58 -8.72 19.85
C ARG A 386 -6.42 -8.55 18.86
N SER A 387 -5.38 -9.37 19.00
CA SER A 387 -4.20 -9.37 18.13
C SER A 387 -4.50 -9.61 16.64
N ASN A 388 -5.58 -10.33 16.33
CA ASN A 388 -5.95 -10.66 14.96
C ASN A 388 -6.72 -9.53 14.25
N ILE A 389 -7.18 -8.51 14.97
CA ILE A 389 -7.99 -7.41 14.40
C ILE A 389 -7.09 -6.20 14.14
N ASP A 390 -7.33 -5.54 13.01
CA ASP A 390 -6.87 -4.19 12.71
C ASP A 390 -8.09 -3.26 12.64
N TYR A 391 -8.06 -2.19 13.43
CA TYR A 391 -9.18 -1.27 13.62
C TYR A 391 -8.77 0.15 13.26
N THR A 392 -9.64 0.83 12.50
CA THR A 392 -9.48 2.24 12.15
C THR A 392 -10.77 3.02 12.27
N ASN A 393 -10.63 4.29 12.64
CA ASN A 393 -11.69 5.28 12.66
C ASN A 393 -11.20 6.53 11.92
N LEU A 394 -11.90 6.92 10.87
CA LEU A 394 -11.57 8.08 10.05
C LEU A 394 -12.74 9.04 10.03
N ASN A 395 -12.50 10.27 10.46
CA ASN A 395 -13.46 11.35 10.37
C ASN A 395 -13.18 12.19 9.13
N ASN A 396 -14.23 12.62 8.44
CA ASN A 396 -14.12 13.51 7.30
C ASN A 396 -15.41 14.32 7.12
N ASN A 397 -15.33 15.37 6.30
CA ASN A 397 -16.44 16.26 6.04
C ASN A 397 -16.96 16.08 4.61
N SER A 398 -18.26 16.29 4.47
CA SER A 398 -18.96 16.42 3.20
C SER A 398 -19.66 17.79 3.15
N ALA A 399 -20.22 18.15 2.00
CA ALA A 399 -21.01 19.38 1.86
C ALA A 399 -22.24 19.46 2.80
N LEU A 400 -22.68 18.35 3.39
CA LEU A 400 -23.76 18.32 4.37
C LEU A 400 -23.28 18.47 5.81
N GLY A 401 -21.99 18.26 6.07
CA GLY A 401 -21.41 18.19 7.41
C GLY A 401 -20.52 16.96 7.62
N SER A 402 -20.18 16.71 8.88
CA SER A 402 -19.21 15.69 9.29
C SER A 402 -19.77 14.28 9.25
N PHE A 403 -18.88 13.33 8.98
CA PHE A 403 -19.14 11.90 9.05
C PHE A 403 -17.89 11.12 9.43
N GLY A 404 -18.08 9.94 10.03
CA GLY A 404 -17.03 9.02 10.43
C GLY A 404 -17.19 7.66 9.73
N ILE A 405 -16.06 7.05 9.39
CA ILE A 405 -15.99 5.67 8.90
C ILE A 405 -15.15 4.85 9.87
N LYS A 406 -15.73 3.75 10.34
CA LYS A 406 -15.05 2.72 11.12
C LYS A 406 -14.81 1.49 10.26
N GLY A 407 -13.61 0.93 10.34
CA GLY A 407 -13.23 -0.30 9.65
C GLY A 407 -12.59 -1.29 10.61
N TRP A 408 -13.04 -2.54 10.53
CA TRP A 408 -12.40 -3.69 11.19
C TRP A 408 -11.99 -4.69 10.12
N LEU A 409 -10.75 -5.16 10.22
CA LEU A 409 -10.17 -6.20 9.38
C LEU A 409 -9.65 -7.29 10.31
N SER A 410 -10.09 -8.53 10.14
CA SER A 410 -9.56 -9.68 10.89
C SER A 410 -8.67 -10.55 10.01
N GLY A 411 -7.58 -11.03 10.61
CA GLY A 411 -6.72 -12.03 10.02
C GLY A 411 -6.96 -13.43 10.59
N TYR A 412 -6.64 -14.44 9.78
CA TYR A 412 -6.47 -15.85 10.14
C TYR A 412 -5.00 -16.23 9.97
#